data_AF-A0A527XQQ5-F1
#
_entry.id   AF-A0A527XQQ5-F1
#
_cell.length_a   1.000
_cell.length_b   1.000
_cell.length_c   1.000
_cell.angle_alpha   90.00
_cell.angle_beta   90.00
_cell.angle_gamma   90.00
#
_symmetry.space_group_name_H-M   'P 1'
#
loop_
_entity.id
_entity.type
_entity.pdbx_description
1 polymer ?
#
loop_
_entity_poly.entity_id
_entity_poly.type
_entity_poly.pdbx_seq_one_letter_code
_entity_poly.pdbx_strand_id
1 'polypeptide(L)'
;MNLSRLRPPYASVLDLIGQTPIVELTKFDTGKCRLFIKLESQNPGGSIKDRIALSMIAAAEKEGRLKRGGTIVEATAGNTGLGLAQVGIPKGYRIILV
;
A
#
# COMPACT_ATOMS: atom_id res chain seq x y z
N MET A 1 28.53 -9.81 -1.10
CA MET A 1 27.36 -8.92 -1.21
C MET A 1 27.65 -7.64 -0.44
N ASN A 2 27.48 -6.47 -1.06
CA ASN A 2 27.73 -5.20 -0.38
C ASN A 2 26.55 -4.86 0.54
N LEU A 3 26.72 -5.08 1.85
CA LEU A 3 25.68 -4.87 2.86
C LEU A 3 25.27 -3.38 3.00
N SER A 4 26.05 -2.45 2.45
CA SER A 4 25.72 -1.01 2.42
C SER A 4 24.49 -0.65 1.57
N ARG A 5 23.94 -1.61 0.81
CA ARG A 5 22.73 -1.42 -0.01
C ARG A 5 21.43 -1.85 0.68
N LEU A 6 21.49 -2.48 1.85
CA LEU A 6 20.29 -2.94 2.55
C LEU A 6 19.70 -1.81 3.38
N ARG A 7 18.38 -1.62 3.27
CA ARG A 7 17.64 -0.71 4.16
C ARG A 7 17.65 -1.29 5.59
N PRO A 8 17.57 -0.45 6.63
CA PRO A 8 17.40 -0.95 7.99
C PRO A 8 16.12 -1.80 8.12
N PRO A 9 16.05 -2.70 9.11
CA PRO A 9 14.84 -3.49 9.37
C PRO A 9 13.63 -2.58 9.63
N TYR A 10 12.49 -2.97 9.08
CA TYR A 10 11.21 -2.29 9.29
C TYR A 10 10.47 -2.89 10.49
N ALA A 11 9.68 -2.09 11.20
CA ALA A 11 8.92 -2.54 12.38
C ALA A 11 7.60 -3.20 11.99
N SER A 12 7.06 -2.86 10.83
CA SER A 12 5.81 -3.40 10.29
C SER A 12 5.87 -3.56 8.78
N VAL A 13 5.11 -4.52 8.25
CA VAL A 13 4.82 -4.61 6.80
C VAL A 13 4.17 -3.32 6.27
N LEU A 14 3.47 -2.57 7.14
CA LEU A 14 2.86 -1.29 6.75
C LEU A 14 3.91 -0.22 6.43
N ASP A 15 5.11 -0.31 7.02
CA ASP A 15 6.21 0.63 6.74
C ASP A 15 6.81 0.43 5.34
N LEU A 16 6.51 -0.71 4.70
CA LEU A 16 6.87 -1.01 3.32
C LEU A 16 5.87 -0.46 2.31
N ILE A 17 4.71 0.04 2.74
CA ILE A 17 3.72 0.65 1.85
C ILE A 17 4.24 2.01 1.38
N GLY A 18 4.30 2.18 0.07
CA GLY A 18 4.85 3.35 -0.56
C GLY A 18 6.34 3.24 -0.86
N GLN A 19 6.99 4.38 -1.12
CA GLN A 19 8.41 4.44 -1.51
C GLN A 19 8.81 3.41 -2.60
N THR A 20 7.86 3.11 -3.49
CA THR A 20 8.04 2.14 -4.56
C THR A 20 8.98 2.72 -5.63
N PRO A 21 9.77 1.89 -6.32
CA PRO A 21 10.71 2.39 -7.31
C PRO A 21 10.04 3.16 -8.44
N ILE A 22 10.77 4.14 -8.97
CA ILE A 22 10.49 4.75 -10.27
C ILE A 22 11.56 4.24 -11.24
N VAL A 23 11.12 3.75 -12.40
CA VAL A 23 12.00 3.24 -13.45
C VAL A 23 11.78 4.03 -14.73
N GLU A 24 12.85 4.48 -15.36
CA GLU A 24 12.79 5.08 -16.69
C GLU A 24 12.72 3.98 -17.75
N LEU A 25 11.76 4.08 -18.68
CA LEU A 25 11.64 3.18 -19.82
C LEU A 25 12.50 3.69 -20.97
N THR A 26 13.67 3.06 -21.16
CA THR A 26 14.67 3.46 -22.18
C THR A 26 14.64 2.60 -23.45
N LYS A 27 13.85 1.52 -23.46
CA LYS A 27 13.79 0.53 -24.55
C LYS A 27 12.48 0.54 -25.34
N PHE A 28 11.56 1.43 -25.00
CA PHE A 28 10.30 1.63 -25.71
C PHE A 28 10.40 2.90 -26.58
N ASP A 29 9.68 2.95 -27.70
CA ASP A 29 9.49 4.21 -28.40
C ASP A 29 8.57 5.12 -27.57
N THR A 30 9.15 6.19 -27.04
CA THR A 30 8.46 7.19 -26.21
C THR A 30 8.33 8.54 -26.94
N GLY A 31 8.64 8.57 -28.25
CA GLY A 31 8.68 9.80 -29.02
C GLY A 31 9.67 10.81 -28.45
N LYS A 32 9.19 12.04 -28.18
CA LYS A 32 10.02 13.14 -27.66
C LYS A 32 10.12 13.18 -26.13
N CYS A 33 9.43 12.28 -25.42
CA CYS A 33 9.29 12.33 -23.98
C CYS A 33 10.16 11.29 -23.29
N ARG A 34 10.56 11.58 -22.04
CA ARG A 34 11.07 10.58 -21.11
C ARG A 34 9.89 9.94 -20.38
N LEU A 35 9.78 8.63 -20.45
CA LEU A 35 8.69 7.88 -19.80
C LEU A 35 9.21 7.20 -18.53
N PHE A 36 8.50 7.41 -17.43
CA PHE A 36 8.79 6.78 -16.14
C PHE A 36 7.60 5.97 -15.66
N ILE A 37 7.87 4.83 -15.05
CA ILE A 37 6.85 4.00 -14.40
C ILE A 37 7.07 3.96 -12.89
N LYS A 38 5.98 4.14 -12.14
CA LYS A 38 5.96 3.95 -10.69
C LYS A 38 5.52 2.52 -10.40
N LEU A 39 6.39 1.70 -9.82
CA LEU A 39 6.15 0.27 -9.62
C LEU A 39 5.26 -0.01 -8.39
N GLU A 40 4.01 0.44 -8.44
CA GLU A 40 3.04 0.26 -7.35
C GLU A 40 2.63 -1.20 -7.09
N SER A 41 2.94 -2.11 -8.01
CA SER A 41 2.84 -3.55 -7.76
C SER A 41 3.82 -4.05 -6.69
N GLN A 42 4.82 -3.25 -6.32
CA GLN A 42 5.79 -3.59 -5.27
C GLN A 42 5.38 -3.13 -3.86
N ASN A 43 4.19 -2.56 -3.69
CA ASN A 43 3.64 -2.50 -2.33
C ASN A 43 3.38 -3.94 -1.84
N PRO A 44 3.41 -4.22 -0.53
CA PRO A 44 3.33 -5.59 -0.02
C PRO A 44 2.04 -6.34 -0.42
N GLY A 45 0.95 -5.61 -0.66
CA GLY A 45 -0.35 -6.13 -1.12
C GLY A 45 -0.49 -6.18 -2.63
N GLY A 46 0.61 -5.94 -3.35
CA GLY A 46 0.69 -6.13 -4.79
C GLY A 46 0.06 -5.02 -5.63
N SER A 47 -0.38 -3.91 -5.04
CA SER A 47 -1.00 -2.83 -5.80
C SER A 47 -0.91 -1.46 -5.13
N ILE A 48 -1.28 -0.42 -5.89
CA ILE A 48 -1.42 0.96 -5.37
C ILE A 48 -2.46 1.08 -4.24
N LYS A 49 -3.37 0.12 -4.09
CA LYS A 49 -4.49 0.21 -3.13
C LYS A 49 -4.07 0.14 -1.67
N ASP A 50 -2.89 -0.41 -1.39
CA ASP A 50 -2.29 -0.39 -0.06
C ASP A 50 -2.15 1.03 0.48
N ARG A 51 -1.80 1.99 -0.38
CA ARG A 51 -1.63 3.40 0.00
C ARG A 51 -2.93 4.00 0.48
N ILE A 52 -4.01 3.81 -0.28
CA ILE A 52 -5.31 4.39 0.08
C ILE A 52 -5.88 3.70 1.31
N ALA A 53 -5.69 2.38 1.45
CA ALA A 53 -6.13 1.65 2.64
C ALA A 53 -5.43 2.19 3.89
N LEU A 54 -4.12 2.40 3.82
CA LEU A 54 -3.34 2.98 4.91
C LEU A 54 -3.83 4.39 5.25
N SER A 55 -3.99 5.26 4.25
CA SER A 55 -4.45 6.63 4.46
C SER A 55 -5.88 6.72 5.00
N MET A 56 -6.82 5.93 4.49
CA MET A 56 -8.22 5.93 4.92
C MET A 56 -8.36 5.42 6.36
N ILE A 57 -7.69 4.32 6.70
CA ILE A 57 -7.73 3.76 8.06
C ILE A 57 -7.07 4.73 9.05
N ALA A 58 -5.90 5.28 8.72
CA ALA A 58 -5.21 6.25 9.59
C ALA A 58 -6.03 7.53 9.79
N ALA A 59 -6.70 8.03 8.74
CA ALA A 59 -7.59 9.18 8.85
C ALA A 59 -8.80 8.87 9.75
N ALA A 60 -9.46 7.73 9.56
CA ALA A 60 -10.61 7.33 10.38
C ALA A 60 -10.22 7.10 11.86
N GLU A 61 -9.03 6.57 12.12
CA GLU A 61 -8.44 6.46 13.46
C GLU A 61 -8.23 7.86 14.08
N LYS A 62 -7.57 8.76 13.35
CA LYS A 62 -7.27 10.14 13.79
C LYS A 62 -8.55 10.94 14.08
N GLU A 63 -9.59 10.76 13.27
CA GLU A 63 -10.88 11.42 13.41
C GLU A 63 -11.77 10.78 14.51
N GLY A 64 -11.33 9.66 15.10
CA GLY A 64 -12.10 8.93 16.12
C GLY A 64 -13.33 8.19 15.57
N ARG A 65 -13.49 8.12 14.24
CA ARG A 65 -14.58 7.38 13.57
C ARG A 65 -14.36 5.88 13.61
N LEU A 66 -13.10 5.44 13.63
CA LEU A 66 -12.73 4.03 13.76
C LEU A 66 -12.14 3.78 15.15
N LYS A 67 -12.90 3.09 16.00
CA LYS A 67 -12.48 2.71 17.36
C LYS A 67 -11.73 1.38 17.34
N ARG A 68 -10.87 1.15 18.34
CA ARG A 68 -10.15 -0.13 18.54
C ARG A 68 -11.12 -1.31 18.50
N GLY A 69 -10.80 -2.34 17.72
CA GLY A 69 -11.67 -3.51 17.52
C GLY A 69 -12.90 -3.25 16.63
N GLY A 70 -13.00 -2.08 16.01
CA GLY A 70 -14.07 -1.72 15.08
C GLY A 70 -14.12 -2.63 13.84
N THR A 71 -15.23 -2.53 13.11
CA THR A 71 -15.45 -3.27 11.87
C THR A 71 -15.37 -2.33 10.67
N ILE A 72 -14.62 -2.74 9.64
CA ILE A 72 -14.54 -2.08 8.34
C ILE A 72 -15.32 -2.95 7.35
N VAL A 73 -16.27 -2.33 6.64
CA VAL A 73 -17.08 -2.99 5.60
C VAL A 73 -16.80 -2.27 4.29
N GLU A 74 -16.45 -3.03 3.24
CA GLU A 74 -16.18 -2.49 1.91
C GLU A 74 -16.84 -3.39 0.86
N ALA A 75 -17.59 -2.78 -0.07
CA ALA A 75 -18.18 -3.48 -1.21
C ALA A 75 -17.19 -3.45 -2.39
N THR A 76 -16.37 -4.49 -2.52
CA THR A 76 -15.35 -4.57 -3.56
C THR A 76 -14.89 -5.99 -3.84
N ALA A 77 -14.75 -6.31 -5.12
CA ALA A 77 -14.10 -7.53 -5.60
C ALA A 77 -12.61 -7.30 -5.96
N GLY A 78 -12.07 -6.11 -5.70
CA GLY A 78 -10.75 -5.69 -6.19
C GLY A 78 -9.69 -5.49 -5.10
N ASN A 79 -8.53 -4.96 -5.53
CA ASN A 79 -7.37 -4.75 -4.66
C ASN A 79 -7.61 -3.83 -3.47
N THR A 80 -8.67 -3.01 -3.46
CA THR A 80 -9.02 -2.21 -2.28
C THR A 80 -9.35 -3.10 -1.09
N GLY A 81 -10.05 -4.22 -1.30
CA GLY A 81 -10.37 -5.18 -0.24
C GLY A 81 -9.11 -5.84 0.32
N LEU A 82 -8.16 -6.21 -0.55
CA LEU A 82 -6.85 -6.73 -0.15
C LEU A 82 -6.05 -5.70 0.64
N GLY A 83 -5.98 -4.45 0.16
CA GLY A 83 -5.30 -3.36 0.87
C GLY A 83 -5.90 -3.09 2.25
N LEU A 84 -7.23 -3.03 2.35
CA LEU A 84 -7.93 -2.85 3.63
C LEU A 84 -7.70 -4.03 4.58
N ALA A 85 -7.69 -5.26 4.07
CA ALA A 85 -7.36 -6.45 4.87
C ALA A 85 -5.92 -6.41 5.38
N GLN A 86 -4.96 -6.09 4.51
CA GLN A 86 -3.54 -6.00 4.84
C GLN A 86 -3.24 -4.93 5.88
N VAL A 87 -3.91 -3.79 5.82
CA VAL A 87 -3.72 -2.70 6.79
C VAL A 87 -4.52 -2.95 8.06
N GLY A 88 -5.78 -3.37 7.93
CA GLY A 88 -6.74 -3.39 9.02
C GLY A 88 -6.60 -4.59 9.95
N ILE A 89 -6.30 -5.79 9.43
CA ILE A 89 -6.17 -7.01 10.25
C ILE A 89 -5.00 -6.88 11.25
N PRO A 90 -3.78 -6.45 10.86
CA PRO A 90 -2.68 -6.26 11.81
C PRO A 90 -2.96 -5.19 12.88
N LYS A 91 -3.84 -4.22 12.59
CA LYS A 91 -4.30 -3.20 13.53
C LYS A 91 -5.43 -3.68 14.45
N GLY A 92 -5.92 -4.91 14.27
CA GLY A 92 -6.96 -5.52 15.10
C GLY A 92 -8.39 -5.15 14.71
N TYR A 93 -8.63 -4.75 13.46
CA TYR A 93 -9.99 -4.52 12.95
C TYR A 93 -10.60 -5.78 12.34
N ARG A 94 -11.91 -5.91 12.48
CA ARG A 94 -12.69 -6.90 11.73
C ARG A 94 -12.94 -6.35 10.34
N ILE A 95 -12.69 -7.16 9.31
CA ILE A 95 -12.91 -6.78 7.90
C ILE A 95 -14.05 -7.62 7.32
N ILE A 96 -14.98 -6.96 6.64
CA ILE A 96 -16.05 -7.61 5.87
C ILE A 96 -15.96 -7.07 4.44
N LEU A 97 -15.74 -7.96 3.48
CA LEU A 97 -15.70 -7.65 2.05
C LEU A 97 -16.96 -8.22 1.40
N VAL A 98 -17.66 -7.40 0.63
CA VAL A 98 -18.88 -7.76 -0.10
C VAL A 98 -18.63 -7.71 -1.61
#